data_AF-A0A0F9KGC6-F1
#
_entry.id   AF-A0A0F9KGC6-F1
#
_cell.length_a   1.000
_cell.length_b   1.000
_cell.length_c   1.000
_cell.angle_alpha   90.00
_cell.angle_beta   90.00
_cell.angle_gamma   90.00
#
_symmetry.space_group_name_H-M   'P 1'
#
loop_
_entity.id
_entity.type
_entity.pdbx_description
1 polymer ?
#
loop_
_entity_poly.entity_id
_entity_poly.type
_entity_poly.pdbx_seq_one_letter_code
_entity_poly.pdbx_strand_id
1 'polypeptide(L)'
;MKLKLSIEPRPSSTWGITLANLLPKKEWDEIRFDCYREADYQCEICENVNDKLHCHEVWGFDDRKKIQKLLTIICLCILCHDVKHFGRSSQVYNQKYLGKLTTHWCKVNNKTRADFQKHLAEIRMISRKRANKFYIVKVGGRILA
;
A
#
# COMPACT_ATOMS: atom_id res chain seq x y z
N MET A 1 -2.12 -15.96 -9.45
CA MET A 1 -0.68 -15.59 -9.42
C MET A 1 -0.33 -15.14 -8.02
N LYS A 2 0.65 -15.75 -7.34
CA LYS A 2 1.11 -15.29 -6.02
C LYS A 2 2.15 -14.18 -6.25
N LEU A 3 1.91 -12.99 -5.70
CA LEU A 3 2.79 -11.82 -5.80
C LEU A 3 3.35 -11.49 -4.41
N LYS A 4 4.64 -11.16 -4.32
CA LYS A 4 5.29 -10.63 -3.11
C LYS A 4 4.99 -9.12 -2.97
N LEU A 5 5.03 -8.38 -4.08
CA LEU A 5 4.68 -6.97 -4.16
C LEU A 5 3.50 -6.76 -5.10
N SER A 6 2.42 -6.16 -4.62
CA SER A 6 1.21 -5.84 -5.40
C SER A 6 0.81 -4.39 -5.22
N ILE A 7 0.17 -3.82 -6.24
CA ILE A 7 -0.53 -2.53 -6.15
C ILE A 7 -1.79 -2.69 -5.29
N GLU A 8 -2.09 -1.71 -4.43
CA GLU A 8 -3.28 -1.72 -3.56
C GLU A 8 -4.39 -0.81 -4.09
N PRO A 9 -5.55 -1.35 -4.50
CA PRO A 9 -6.68 -0.57 -5.00
C PRO A 9 -7.52 -0.02 -3.83
N ARG A 10 -7.02 1.05 -3.20
CA ARG A 10 -7.77 1.78 -2.17
C ARG A 10 -8.88 2.65 -2.79
N PRO A 11 -10.13 2.56 -2.31
CA PRO A 11 -11.22 3.42 -2.78
C PRO A 11 -10.97 4.88 -2.41
N SER A 12 -11.31 5.78 -3.32
CA SER A 12 -11.20 7.23 -3.11
C SER A 12 -12.00 7.73 -1.91
N SER A 13 -13.13 7.08 -1.62
CA SER A 13 -13.99 7.38 -0.45
C SER A 13 -13.30 7.25 0.90
N THR A 14 -12.14 6.59 0.95
CA THR A 14 -11.36 6.42 2.20
C THR A 14 -9.97 7.01 2.11
N TRP A 15 -9.63 7.71 1.02
CA TRP A 15 -8.34 8.40 0.93
C TRP A 15 -8.21 9.41 2.07
N GLY A 16 -7.04 9.51 2.68
CA GLY A 16 -6.81 10.35 3.85
C GLY A 16 -7.21 9.72 5.19
N ILE A 17 -7.99 8.63 5.21
CA ILE A 17 -8.21 7.84 6.42
C ILE A 17 -6.97 6.94 6.60
N THR A 18 -6.06 7.39 7.46
CA THR A 18 -4.82 6.72 7.86
C THR A 18 -4.56 7.00 9.34
N LEU A 19 -3.91 6.10 10.05
CA LEU A 19 -3.47 6.27 11.43
C LEU A 19 -2.62 7.53 11.60
N ALA A 20 -1.77 7.84 10.62
CA ALA A 20 -0.96 9.06 10.63
C ALA A 20 -1.80 10.35 10.72
N ASN A 21 -3.03 10.34 10.21
CA ASN A 21 -3.95 11.47 10.30
C ASN A 21 -4.93 11.37 11.48
N LEU A 22 -5.15 10.16 12.01
CA LEU A 22 -6.12 9.89 13.07
C LEU A 22 -5.52 9.97 14.48
N LEU A 23 -4.21 9.72 14.61
CA LEU A 23 -3.52 9.70 15.89
C LEU A 23 -2.72 11.00 16.09
N PRO A 24 -2.52 11.43 17.34
CA PRO A 24 -1.52 12.43 17.66
C PRO A 24 -0.15 12.03 17.10
N LYS A 25 0.61 13.03 16.62
CA LYS A 25 1.92 12.80 15.99
C LYS A 25 2.84 11.89 16.83
N LYS A 26 2.85 12.09 18.14
CA LYS A 26 3.68 11.32 19.08
C LYS A 26 3.32 9.82 19.05
N GLU A 27 2.04 9.50 19.16
CA GLU A 27 1.55 8.11 19.12
C GLU A 27 1.81 7.47 17.75
N TRP A 28 1.62 8.22 16.67
CA TRP A 28 1.96 7.72 15.34
C TRP A 28 3.46 7.46 15.17
N ASP A 29 4.31 8.35 15.69
CA ASP A 29 5.76 8.16 15.64
C ASP A 29 6.20 6.92 16.43
N GLU A 30 5.61 6.65 17.59
CA GLU A 30 5.85 5.41 18.36
C GLU A 30 5.55 4.18 17.51
N ILE A 31 4.34 4.06 16.95
CA ILE A 31 3.95 2.95 16.05
C ILE A 31 4.90 2.84 14.85
N ARG A 32 5.24 3.98 14.24
CA ARG A 32 6.10 4.03 13.06
C ARG A 32 7.52 3.57 13.36
N PHE A 33 8.09 3.96 14.49
CA PHE A 33 9.43 3.52 14.87
C PHE A 33 9.46 2.07 15.36
N ASP A 34 8.40 1.61 16.02
CA ASP A 34 8.26 0.21 16.42
C ASP A 34 8.22 -0.69 15.19
N CYS A 35 7.42 -0.33 14.18
CA CYS A 35 7.37 -0.99 12.87
C CYS A 35 8.76 -1.08 12.22
N TYR A 36 9.58 -0.03 12.28
CA TYR A 36 10.95 -0.09 11.73
C TYR A 36 11.84 -1.03 12.53
N ARG A 37 11.75 -1.02 13.87
CA ARG A 37 12.57 -1.89 14.75
C ARG A 37 12.21 -3.35 14.58
N GLU A 38 10.92 -3.67 14.52
CA GLU A 38 10.42 -5.04 14.31
C GLU A 38 10.86 -5.61 12.95
N ALA A 39 10.99 -4.76 11.94
CA ALA A 39 11.49 -5.13 10.62
C ALA A 39 13.02 -5.12 10.50
N ASP A 40 13.77 -4.99 11.61
CA ASP A 40 15.23 -4.85 11.64
C ASP A 40 15.75 -3.74 10.71
N TYR A 41 14.97 -2.66 10.57
CA TYR A 41 15.24 -1.57 9.65
C TYR A 41 15.40 -2.00 8.19
N GLN A 42 14.67 -3.02 7.77
CA GLN A 42 14.66 -3.53 6.40
C GLN A 42 13.26 -3.48 5.79
N CYS A 43 13.18 -3.45 4.46
CA CYS A 43 11.91 -3.60 3.77
C CYS A 43 11.39 -5.03 3.90
N GLU A 44 10.21 -5.23 4.49
CA GLU A 44 9.60 -6.56 4.67
C GLU A 44 9.16 -7.24 3.36
N ILE A 45 9.18 -6.51 2.24
CA ILE A 45 8.85 -7.04 0.91
C ILE A 45 10.10 -7.39 0.10
N CYS A 46 11.12 -6.53 0.06
CA CYS A 46 12.27 -6.72 -0.84
C CYS A 46 13.61 -6.84 -0.11
N GLU A 47 13.59 -6.81 1.23
CA GLU A 47 14.76 -6.95 2.11
C GLU A 47 15.83 -5.87 1.86
N ASN A 48 15.46 -4.74 1.23
CA ASN A 48 16.39 -3.62 1.07
C ASN A 48 16.58 -2.86 2.39
N VAL A 49 17.84 -2.58 2.72
CA VAL A 49 18.29 -1.92 3.97
C VAL A 49 18.80 -0.50 3.76
N ASN A 50 19.06 -0.09 2.52
CA ASN A 50 19.72 1.20 2.21
C ASN A 50 18.75 2.33 1.84
N ASP A 51 17.45 2.08 1.88
CA ASP A 51 16.44 3.05 1.50
C ASP A 51 15.80 3.70 2.72
N LYS A 52 15.30 4.93 2.55
CA LYS A 52 14.37 5.53 3.51
C LYS A 52 13.16 4.60 3.71
N LEU A 53 12.87 4.28 4.96
CA LEU A 53 11.79 3.40 5.35
C LEU A 53 10.47 4.15 5.54
N HIS A 54 9.39 3.49 5.15
CA HIS A 54 8.03 3.97 5.22
C HIS A 54 7.17 2.94 5.95
N CYS A 55 6.36 3.42 6.87
CA CYS A 55 5.39 2.61 7.58
C CYS A 55 4.11 2.56 6.74
N HIS A 56 3.73 1.37 6.28
CA HIS A 56 2.65 1.14 5.33
C HIS A 56 1.50 0.38 5.98
N GLU A 57 0.29 0.91 5.87
CA GLU A 57 -0.92 0.26 6.36
C GLU A 57 -1.47 -0.75 5.35
N VAL A 58 -1.61 -2.01 5.76
CA VAL A 58 -2.20 -3.06 4.94
C VAL A 58 -3.69 -3.17 5.24
N TRP A 59 -4.51 -2.90 4.23
CA TRP A 59 -5.97 -2.85 4.35
C TRP A 59 -6.65 -4.05 3.67
N GLY A 60 -7.55 -4.70 4.40
CA GLY A 60 -8.46 -5.73 3.91
C GLY A 60 -9.82 -5.15 3.53
N PHE A 61 -10.49 -5.77 2.57
CA PHE A 61 -11.76 -5.28 2.03
C PHE A 61 -12.79 -6.42 1.94
N ASP A 62 -13.96 -6.22 2.55
CA ASP A 62 -15.17 -6.98 2.27
C ASP A 62 -16.08 -6.10 1.40
N ASP A 63 -16.03 -6.31 0.09
CA ASP A 63 -16.76 -5.50 -0.89
C ASP A 63 -18.28 -5.72 -0.85
N ARG A 64 -18.77 -6.81 -0.21
CA ARG A 64 -20.20 -7.12 -0.04
C ARG A 64 -20.75 -6.37 1.17
N LYS A 65 -20.06 -6.46 2.31
CA LYS A 65 -20.42 -5.74 3.55
C LYS A 65 -19.96 -4.29 3.55
N LYS A 66 -19.18 -3.88 2.55
CA LYS A 66 -18.56 -2.55 2.43
C LYS A 66 -17.71 -2.21 3.66
N ILE A 67 -16.87 -3.15 4.09
CA ILE A 67 -15.97 -2.97 5.23
C ILE A 67 -14.53 -2.87 4.71
N GLN A 68 -13.82 -1.83 5.15
CA GLN A 68 -12.36 -1.73 5.07
C GLN A 68 -11.80 -1.97 6.46
N LYS A 69 -10.85 -2.89 6.63
CA LYS A 69 -10.27 -3.23 7.93
C LYS A 69 -8.75 -3.11 7.88
N LEU A 70 -8.15 -2.43 8.85
CA LEU A 70 -6.69 -2.46 9.03
C LEU A 70 -6.29 -3.87 9.45
N LEU A 71 -5.47 -4.53 8.64
CA LEU A 71 -5.01 -5.89 8.90
C LEU A 71 -3.70 -5.88 9.66
N THR A 72 -2.73 -5.11 9.17
CA THR A 72 -1.41 -4.98 9.77
C THR A 72 -0.76 -3.69 9.26
N ILE A 73 0.39 -3.38 9.85
CA ILE A 73 1.30 -2.35 9.40
C ILE A 73 2.62 -3.05 9.04
N ILE A 74 3.30 -2.59 7.99
CA ILE A 74 4.58 -3.14 7.54
C ILE A 74 5.57 -2.06 7.18
N CYS A 75 6.86 -2.34 7.34
CA CYS A 75 7.98 -1.50 7.00
C CYS A 75 8.40 -1.74 5.54
N LEU A 76 8.36 -0.69 4.72
CA LEU A 76 8.68 -0.74 3.29
C LEU A 76 9.75 0.26 2.90
N CYS A 77 10.60 -0.11 1.93
CA CYS A 77 11.38 0.88 1.20
C CYS A 77 10.47 1.75 0.32
N ILE A 78 10.97 2.93 -0.08
CA ILE A 78 10.23 3.88 -0.91
C ILE A 78 9.69 3.26 -2.22
N LEU A 79 10.46 2.40 -2.90
CA LEU A 79 10.01 1.78 -4.15
C LEU A 79 8.85 0.79 -3.91
N CYS A 80 8.91 -0.02 -2.86
CA CYS A 80 7.81 -0.91 -2.50
C CYS A 80 6.56 -0.11 -2.09
N HIS A 81 6.74 0.92 -1.28
CA HIS A 81 5.66 1.80 -0.84
C HIS A 81 4.98 2.53 -2.02
N ASP A 82 5.76 3.07 -2.96
CA ASP A 82 5.21 3.75 -4.13
C ASP A 82 4.54 2.78 -5.12
N VAL A 83 4.97 1.51 -5.16
CA VAL A 83 4.28 0.47 -5.92
C VAL A 83 2.96 0.08 -5.26
N LYS A 84 2.90 -0.02 -3.93
CA LYS A 84 1.64 -0.21 -3.19
C LYS A 84 0.65 0.90 -3.53
N HIS A 85 1.13 2.14 -3.61
CA HIS A 85 0.35 3.32 -3.99
C HIS A 85 0.47 3.71 -5.47
N PHE A 86 0.66 2.76 -6.39
CA PHE A 86 0.96 3.06 -7.80
C PHE A 86 -0.04 3.99 -8.48
N GLY A 87 -1.33 3.92 -8.11
CA GLY A 87 -2.35 4.86 -8.60
C GLY A 87 -2.00 6.32 -8.32
N ARG A 88 -1.59 6.63 -7.09
CA ARG A 88 -1.08 7.95 -6.71
C ARG A 88 0.27 8.24 -7.36
N SER A 89 1.20 7.30 -7.33
CA SER A 89 2.54 7.46 -7.91
C SER A 89 2.48 7.86 -9.39
N SER A 90 1.53 7.27 -10.13
CA SER A 90 1.29 7.56 -11.56
C SER A 90 0.78 8.97 -11.85
N GLN A 91 0.25 9.68 -10.86
CA GLN A 91 -0.23 11.06 -10.98
C GLN A 91 0.83 12.08 -10.57
N VAL A 92 1.78 11.70 -9.72
CA VAL A 92 2.76 12.62 -9.11
C VAL A 92 4.12 12.53 -9.79
N TYR A 93 4.50 11.36 -10.29
CA TYR A 93 5.83 11.11 -10.82
C TYR A 93 5.87 10.98 -12.34
N ASN A 94 7.02 11.33 -12.93
CA ASN A 94 7.26 11.20 -14.36
C ASN A 94 7.44 9.74 -14.82
N GLN A 95 7.40 9.53 -16.14
CA GLN A 95 7.52 8.20 -16.75
C GLN A 95 8.85 7.48 -16.41
N LYS A 96 9.94 8.23 -16.24
CA LYS A 96 11.24 7.65 -15.84
C LYS A 96 11.13 6.98 -14.46
N TYR A 97 10.49 7.64 -13.50
CA TYR A 97 10.29 7.06 -12.17
C TYR A 97 9.29 5.89 -12.19
N LEU A 98 8.20 6.00 -12.94
CA LEU A 98 7.25 4.88 -13.11
C LEU A 98 7.90 3.65 -13.75
N GLY A 99 8.86 3.87 -14.66
CA GLY A 99 9.72 2.83 -15.21
C GLY A 99 10.56 2.13 -14.13
N LYS A 100 11.10 2.89 -13.16
CA LYS A 100 11.83 2.32 -12.00
C LYS A 100 10.91 1.47 -11.12
N LEU A 101 9.71 1.95 -10.80
CA LEU A 101 8.72 1.21 -10.02
C LEU A 101 8.33 -0.10 -10.71
N THR A 102 8.11 -0.06 -12.03
CA THR A 102 7.80 -1.24 -12.84
C THR A 102 8.95 -2.26 -12.83
N THR A 103 10.19 -1.80 -13.04
CA THR A 103 11.38 -2.67 -12.98
C THR A 103 11.56 -3.28 -11.58
N HIS A 104 11.35 -2.50 -10.52
CA HIS A 104 11.41 -2.97 -9.15
C HIS A 104 10.35 -4.04 -8.87
N TRP A 105 9.09 -3.82 -9.28
CA TRP A 105 8.01 -4.80 -9.17
C TRP A 105 8.33 -6.10 -9.91
N CYS A 106 8.90 -6.01 -11.11
CA CYS A 106 9.31 -7.17 -11.90
C CYS A 106 10.40 -7.98 -11.15
N LYS A 107 11.42 -7.30 -10.63
CA LYS A 107 12.52 -7.93 -9.87
C LYS A 107 11.99 -8.64 -8.61
N VAL A 108 11.21 -7.93 -7.80
CA VAL A 108 10.70 -8.45 -6.51
C VAL A 108 9.77 -9.66 -6.69
N ASN A 109 8.99 -9.69 -7.78
CA ASN A 109 8.05 -10.78 -8.04
C ASN A 109 8.61 -11.88 -8.93
N ASN A 110 9.82 -11.73 -9.47
CA ASN A 110 10.34 -12.56 -10.56
C ASN A 110 9.33 -12.66 -11.73
N LYS A 111 8.94 -11.50 -12.27
CA LYS A 111 7.91 -11.35 -13.31
C LYS A 111 8.35 -10.42 -14.43
N THR A 112 7.65 -10.50 -15.55
CA THR A 112 7.89 -9.66 -16.72
C THR A 112 7.12 -8.34 -16.66
N ARG A 113 7.48 -7.40 -17.54
CA ARG A 113 6.70 -6.16 -17.73
C ARG A 113 5.29 -6.44 -18.24
N ALA A 114 5.09 -7.50 -19.04
CA ALA A 114 3.77 -7.89 -19.51
C ALA A 114 2.87 -8.34 -18.34
N ASP A 115 3.43 -9.08 -17.38
CA ASP A 115 2.74 -9.46 -16.15
C ASP A 115 2.34 -8.23 -15.33
N PHE A 116 3.22 -7.22 -15.25
CA PHE A 116 2.90 -5.96 -14.57
C PHE A 116 1.72 -5.24 -15.24
N GLN A 117 1.67 -5.17 -16.58
CA GLN A 117 0.55 -4.56 -17.29
C GLN A 117 -0.75 -5.31 -17.07
N LYS A 118 -0.70 -6.65 -17.05
CA LYS A 118 -1.85 -7.49 -16.71
C LYS A 118 -2.34 -7.21 -15.28
N HIS A 119 -1.42 -7.20 -14.31
CA HIS A 119 -1.72 -6.85 -12.92
C HIS A 119 -2.35 -5.45 -12.82
N LEU A 120 -1.82 -4.46 -13.53
CA LEU A 120 -2.35 -3.10 -13.55
C LEU A 120 -3.78 -3.05 -14.12
N ALA A 121 -4.09 -3.83 -15.16
CA ALA A 121 -5.44 -3.94 -15.71
C ALA A 121 -6.43 -4.57 -14.70
N GLU A 122 -6.01 -5.62 -13.99
CA GLU A 122 -6.80 -6.26 -12.92
C GLU A 122 -7.09 -5.27 -11.78
N ILE A 123 -6.08 -4.52 -11.36
CA ILE A 123 -6.20 -3.49 -10.31
C ILE A 123 -7.15 -2.36 -10.72
N ARG A 124 -7.08 -1.91 -11.98
CA ARG A 124 -8.02 -0.89 -12.51
C ARG A 124 -9.47 -1.37 -12.45
N MET A 125 -9.72 -2.64 -12.76
CA MET A 125 -11.06 -3.23 -12.66
C MET A 125 -11.56 -3.23 -11.21
N ILE A 126 -10.71 -3.58 -10.25
CA ILE A 126 -11.06 -3.55 -8.82
C ILE A 126 -11.31 -2.12 -8.36
N SER A 127 -10.41 -1.18 -8.65
CA SER A 127 -10.57 0.23 -8.30
C SER A 127 -11.89 0.80 -8.82
N ARG A 128 -12.27 0.47 -10.07
CA ARG A 128 -13.57 0.89 -10.64
C ARG A 128 -14.76 0.35 -9.85
N LYS A 129 -14.72 -0.93 -9.44
CA LYS A 129 -15.78 -1.54 -8.61
C LYS A 129 -15.91 -0.87 -7.23
N ARG A 130 -14.81 -0.32 -6.70
CA ARG A 130 -14.78 0.31 -5.38
C ARG A 130 -15.04 1.82 -5.38
N ALA A 131 -14.82 2.50 -6.51
CA ALA A 131 -14.89 3.96 -6.61
C ALA A 131 -16.22 4.57 -6.13
N ASN A 132 -17.35 3.90 -6.38
CA ASN A 132 -18.69 4.40 -6.02
C ASN A 132 -19.23 3.79 -4.73
N LYS A 133 -18.38 3.21 -3.88
CA LYS A 133 -18.78 2.59 -2.61
C LYS A 133 -18.23 3.39 -1.44
N PHE A 134 -19.08 3.61 -0.45
CA PHE A 134 -18.68 4.07 0.88
C PHE A 134 -18.37 2.86 1.74
N TYR A 135 -17.17 2.84 2.33
CA TYR A 135 -16.73 1.75 3.20
C TYR A 135 -16.76 2.21 4.65
N ILE A 136 -17.25 1.35 5.53
CA ILE A 136 -17.06 1.47 6.97
C ILE A 136 -15.61 1.07 7.25
N VAL A 137 -14.82 1.99 7.81
CA VAL A 137 -13.42 1.72 8.14
C VAL A 137 -13.31 1.19 9.57
N LYS A 138 -12.58 0.09 9.75
CA LYS A 138 -12.35 -0.55 11.04
C LYS A 138 -10.87 -0.61 11.37
N VAL A 139 -10.51 -0.17 12.56
CA VAL A 139 -9.15 -0.25 13.12
C VAL A 139 -9.25 -0.94 14.48
N GLY A 140 -8.66 -2.13 14.60
CA GLY A 140 -8.84 -2.98 15.78
C GLY A 140 -10.33 -3.28 16.02
N GLY A 141 -10.80 -3.04 17.24
CA GLY A 141 -12.22 -3.14 17.62
C GLY A 141 -13.08 -1.91 17.33
N ARG A 142 -12.49 -0.82 16.81
CA ARG A 142 -13.19 0.46 16.61
C ARG A 142 -13.67 0.63 15.16
N ILE A 143 -14.83 1.24 15.01
CA ILE A 143 -15.35 1.74 13.72
C ILE A 143 -14.99 3.23 13.63
N LEU A 144 -14.41 3.63 12.51
CA LEU A 144 -14.17 5.02 12.18
C LEU A 144 -15.37 5.48 11.32
N ALA A 145 -16.16 6.40 11.87
CA ALA A 145 -17.31 7.03 11.22
C ALA A 145 -16.90 8.41 10.69
#